data_AF-A0A7V3WPB4-F1
#
_entry.id   AF-A0A7V3WPB4-F1
#
_cell.length_a   1.000
_cell.length_b   1.000
_cell.length_c   1.000
_cell.angle_alpha   90.00
_cell.angle_beta   90.00
_cell.angle_gamma   90.00
#
_symmetry.space_group_name_H-M   'P 1'
#
loop_
_entity.id
_entity.type
_entity.pdbx_description
1 polymer ?
#
loop_
_entity_poly.entity_id
_entity_poly.type
_entity_poly.pdbx_seq_one_letter_code
_entity_poly.pdbx_strand_id
1 'polypeptide(L)' 'MNEQDAQLVLDYLRAYPDRFVSPIEVCRKAGGRHRFFEEPRWAVPVLIQLRDRGLVEMNEAGYYRIVTRP' A
#
# COMPACT_ATOMS: atom_id res chain seq x y z
N MET A 1 12.37 -4.14 -3.41
CA MET A 1 11.41 -3.91 -2.31
C MET A 1 12.12 -4.14 -0.98
N ASN A 2 12.06 -3.21 -0.03
CA ASN A 2 12.38 -3.53 1.37
C ASN A 2 11.21 -4.35 1.94
N GLU A 3 11.51 -5.50 2.56
CA GLU A 3 10.49 -6.39 3.13
C GLU A 3 9.70 -5.72 4.25
N GLN A 4 10.34 -4.83 5.02
CA GLN A 4 9.67 -4.07 6.08
C GLN A 4 8.60 -3.14 5.51
N ASP A 5 8.89 -2.49 4.39
CA ASP A 5 7.97 -1.56 3.72
C ASP A 5 6.76 -2.28 3.15
N ALA A 6 7.01 -3.44 2.55
CA ALA A 6 5.95 -4.31 2.06
C ALA A 6 5.03 -4.75 3.20
N GLN A 7 5.60 -5.13 4.34
CA GLN A 7 4.84 -5.56 5.50
C GLN A 7 3.96 -4.43 6.06
N LEU A 8 4.51 -3.21 6.19
CA LEU A 8 3.75 -2.03 6.60
C LEU A 8 2.57 -1.73 5.67
N VAL A 9 2.80 -1.78 4.35
CA VAL A 9 1.74 -1.56 3.35
C VAL A 9 0.68 -2.66 3.44
N LEU A 10 1.08 -3.93 3.50
CA LEU A 10 0.15 -5.06 3.57
C LEU A 10 -0.67 -5.02 4.86
N ASP A 11 -0.07 -4.73 6.01
CA ASP A 11 -0.79 -4.65 7.29
C ASP A 11 -1.80 -3.50 7.30
N TYR A 12 -1.44 -2.36 6.69
CA TYR A 12 -2.39 -1.28 6.52
C TYR A 12 -3.57 -1.67 5.62
N LEU A 13 -3.33 -2.34 4.49
CA LEU A 13 -4.38 -2.78 3.57
C LEU A 13 -5.26 -3.89 4.17
N ARG A 14 -4.68 -4.80 4.97
CA ARG A 14 -5.42 -5.86 5.67
C ARG A 14 -6.43 -5.33 6.67
N ALA A 15 -6.24 -4.13 7.20
CA ALA A 15 -7.23 -3.48 8.06
C ALA A 15 -8.50 -3.04 7.29
N TYR A 16 -8.46 -2.99 5.95
CA TYR A 16 -9.57 -2.54 5.10
C TYR A 16 -9.71 -3.41 3.84
N PRO A 17 -10.01 -4.72 3.97
CA PRO A 17 -9.92 -5.67 2.86
C PRO A 17 -10.86 -5.36 1.69
N ASP A 18 -12.05 -4.81 1.98
CA ASP A 18 -13.07 -4.50 0.97
C ASP A 18 -12.95 -3.09 0.39
N ARG A 19 -11.95 -2.31 0.81
CA ARG A 19 -11.82 -0.89 0.45
C ARG A 19 -10.58 -0.63 -0.39
N PHE A 20 -10.80 0.05 -1.52
CA PHE A 20 -9.72 0.68 -2.26
C PHE A 20 -9.24 1.93 -1.52
N VAL A 21 -7.94 2.00 -1.24
CA VAL A 21 -7.27 3.14 -0.61
C VAL A 21 -6.30 3.81 -1.57
N SER A 22 -6.19 5.14 -1.46
CA SER A 22 -5.27 5.89 -2.33
C SER A 22 -3.81 5.66 -1.93
N PRO A 23 -2.86 5.73 -2.89
CA PRO A 23 -1.42 5.59 -2.59
C PRO A 23 -0.93 6.61 -1.57
N ILE A 24 -1.45 7.84 -1.62
CA ILE A 24 -1.12 8.92 -0.68
C ILE A 24 -1.62 8.59 0.72
N GLU A 25 -2.80 8.01 0.85
CA GLU A 25 -3.32 7.57 2.14
C GLU A 25 -2.43 6.48 2.76
N VAL A 26 -1.96 5.52 1.96
CA VAL A 26 -1.01 4.49 2.38
C VAL A 26 0.33 5.13 2.82
N CYS A 27 0.89 6.02 2.00
CA CYS A 27 2.15 6.70 2.32
C CYS A 27 2.08 7.46 3.65
N ARG A 28 0.93 8.08 3.95
CA ARG A 28 0.73 8.88 5.17
C ARG A 28 0.44 8.04 6.41
N LYS A 29 -0.29 6.92 6.27
CA LYS A 29 -0.78 6.14 7.41
C LYS A 29 0.03 4.88 7.71
N ALA A 30 0.57 4.18 6.71
CA ALA A 30 1.28 2.93 6.92
C ALA A 30 2.69 3.14 7.51
N GLY A 31 3.37 4.23 7.13
CA GLY A 31 4.76 4.53 7.52
C GLY A 31 4.89 5.52 8.67
N GLY A 32 3.78 6.06 9.17
CA GLY A 32 3.76 7.14 10.16
C GLY A 32 4.13 8.51 9.59
N ARG A 33 3.99 9.53 10.44
CA ARG A 33 4.19 10.94 10.06
C ARG A 33 5.62 11.25 9.60
N HIS A 34 6.62 10.77 10.32
CA HIS A 34 8.04 11.05 10.05
C HIS A 34 8.43 10.63 8.63
N ARG A 35 8.13 9.38 8.29
CA ARG A 35 8.42 8.80 6.98
C ARG A 35 7.71 9.52 5.83
N PHE A 36 6.47 9.96 6.06
CA PHE A 36 5.73 10.72 5.05
C PHE A 36 6.36 12.09 4.78
N PHE A 37 6.96 12.73 5.77
CA PHE A 37 7.67 14.01 5.58
C PHE A 37 8.99 13.83 4.81
N GLU A 38 9.71 12.75 5.08
CA GLU A 38 10.98 12.46 4.40
C GLU A 38 10.76 11.99 2.96
N GLU A 39 9.81 11.08 2.75
CA GLU A 39 9.53 10.50 1.45
C GLU A 39 8.01 10.35 1.22
N PRO A 40 7.31 11.41 0.76
CA PRO A 40 5.84 11.41 0.63
C PRO A 40 5.26 10.35 -0.31
N ARG A 41 6.12 9.69 -1.11
CA ARG A 41 5.75 8.67 -2.11
C ARG A 41 6.41 7.31 -1.85
N TRP A 42 6.97 7.07 -0.65
CA TRP A 42 7.73 5.85 -0.33
C TRP A 42 6.98 4.55 -0.64
N ALA A 43 5.64 4.54 -0.45
CA ALA A 43 4.82 3.35 -0.64
C ALA A 43 4.44 3.12 -2.12
N VAL A 44 4.59 4.10 -3.01
CA VAL A 44 4.24 3.96 -4.43
C VAL A 44 5.03 2.84 -5.13
N PRO A 45 6.38 2.80 -5.09
CA PRO A 45 7.14 1.71 -5.70
C PRO A 45 6.86 0.36 -5.05
N VAL A 46 6.49 0.34 -3.76
CA VAL A 46 6.11 -0.88 -3.02
C VAL A 46 4.76 -1.41 -3.50
N LEU A 47 3.75 -0.54 -3.63
CA LEU A 47 2.41 -0.87 -4.12
C LEU A 47 2.44 -1.44 -5.54
N ILE A 48 3.26 -0.87 -6.43
CA ILE A 48 3.47 -1.39 -7.79
C ILE A 48 4.04 -2.81 -7.73
N GLN A 49 5.10 -3.04 -6.96
CA GLN A 49 5.71 -4.36 -6.81
C GLN A 49 4.76 -5.39 -6.17
N LEU A 50 3.96 -4.99 -5.17
CA LEU A 50 2.96 -5.87 -4.56
C LEU A 50 1.84 -6.23 -5.55
N ARG A 51 1.43 -5.29 -6.40
CA ARG A 51 0.44 -5.52 -7.46
C ARG A 51 0.99 -6.51 -8.49
N ASP A 52 2.22 -6.31 -8.93
CA ASP A 52 2.87 -7.19 -9.91
C ASP A 52 3.07 -8.62 -9.36
N ARG A 53 3.13 -8.78 -8.03
CA ARG A 53 3.12 -10.08 -7.32
C ARG A 53 1.72 -10.67 -7.08
N GLY A 54 0.66 -9.96 -7.44
CA GLY A 54 -0.73 -10.39 -7.21
C GLY A 54 -1.14 -10.40 -5.73
N LEU A 55 -0.47 -9.62 -4.87
CA LEU A 55 -0.81 -9.47 -3.46
C LEU A 55 -1.82 -8.35 -3.20
N VAL A 56 -1.85 -7.36 -4.09
CA VAL A 56 -2.79 -6.23 -4.06
C VAL A 56 -3.36 -6.00 -5.45
N GLU A 57 -4.56 -5.44 -5.51
CA GLU A 57 -5.22 -5.05 -6.76
C GLU A 57 -5.29 -3.54 -6.86
N MET A 58 -5.22 -3.02 -8.09
CA MET A 58 -5.37 -1.59 -8.38
C MET A 58 -6.64 -1.39 -9.24
N ASN A 59 -7.48 -0.42 -8.89
CA ASN A 59 -8.62 -0.05 -9.72
C ASN A 59 -8.25 0.99 -10.80
N GLU A 60 -9.21 1.35 -11.65
CA GLU A 60 -9.03 2.34 -12.73
C GLU A 60 -8.66 3.74 -12.19
N ALA A 61 -9.06 4.07 -10.95
CA ALA A 61 -8.71 5.32 -10.29
C ALA A 61 -7.29 5.32 -9.67
N GLY A 62 -6.54 4.21 -9.78
CA GLY A 62 -5.20 4.08 -9.22
C GLY A 62 -5.15 3.85 -7.70
N TYR A 63 -6.26 3.39 -7.11
CA TYR A 63 -6.34 3.02 -5.69
C TYR A 63 -6.10 1.53 -5.52
N TYR A 64 -5.58 1.15 -4.35
CA TYR A 64 -5.11 -0.20 -4.07
C TYR A 64 -5.95 -0.86 -2.98
N ARG A 65 -6.15 -2.18 -3.08
CA ARG A 65 -6.73 -3.02 -2.01
C ARG A 65 -5.94 -4.31 -1.86
N ILE A 66 -6.04 -4.97 -0.71
CA ILE A 66 -5.46 -6.31 -0.52
C ILE A 66 -6.21 -7.33 -1.38
N VAL A 67 -5.49 -8.28 -1.98
CA VAL A 67 -6.12 -9.47 -2.56
C VAL A 67 -6.43 -10.43 -1.43
N THR A 68 -7.68 -10.43 -0.97
CA THR A 68 -8.19 -11.48 -0.09
C THR A 68 -8.51 -12.68 -0.98
N ARG A 69 -7.63 -13.68 -1.01
CA ARG A 69 -8.02 -14.96 -1.63
C ARG A 69 -9.16 -15.56 -0.80
N PRO A 70 -10.26 -16.03 -1.42
CA PRO A 70 -11.28 -16.81 -0.73
C PRO A 70 -10.72 -18.16 -0.25
#